data_AF-A0A956YR32-F1
#
_entry.id   AF-A0A956YR32-F1
#
_cell.length_a   1.000
_cell.length_b   1.000
_cell.length_c   1.000
_cell.angle_alpha   90.00
_cell.angle_beta   90.00
_cell.angle_gamma   90.00
#
_symmetry.space_group_name_H-M   'P 1'
#
loop_
_entity.id
_entity.type
_entity.pdbx_description
1 polymer ?
#
loop_
_entity_poly.entity_id
_entity_poly.type
_entity_poly.pdbx_seq_one_letter_code
_entity_poly.pdbx_strand_id
1 'polypeptide(L)'
;MDDRDFLQSEPPVEPHDTRPAGRARQRIAQRKRERSTKDSREPARRRGFEQLSPAGGLRLPDFRLPRNQIYLAYAGGALLFIAVIVFVLGRLRNDTPERPPNAIWIGTEWTYETHDDQTIEQLVTDLRSREIGTIYAWVSWLQPDETWRGVDNFDKVRAFVEQFKRFYPESELLAWISLPVDDGEGYRLDQTDVQEKVVQFSQTTVNEFEFDGVFLNVEPVWNGDDNFLSLMRQVRASLPEGSLMGAAIPPDWSPLNADIPVPPLIVPGTVWDESYKQSAALLLDQMAIMSYNSGLSSSSDYTLWTAYQVKTFAEAIDALGSGATTELVFGMPTYEAEPPGHDPLVENMASAADGIALGLQQAGEAARLVRGAAIYASWTTDEQEWAQYQQSWLNR
;
A
#
# COMPACT_ATOMS: atom_id res chain seq x y z
N MET A 1 73.89 7.86 36.63
CA MET A 1 72.96 9.00 36.61
C MET A 1 73.62 10.08 37.45
N ASP A 2 74.79 10.62 37.06
CA ASP A 2 75.17 11.35 35.83
C ASP A 2 74.40 12.68 35.75
N ASP A 3 74.87 13.75 36.40
CA ASP A 3 75.98 14.71 36.10
C ASP A 3 75.52 15.92 35.24
N ARG A 4 75.74 17.11 35.83
CA ARG A 4 76.07 18.43 35.25
C ARG A 4 74.99 19.20 34.46
N ASP A 5 74.57 20.43 34.79
CA ASP A 5 75.27 21.69 35.14
C ASP A 5 75.68 22.53 33.90
N PHE A 6 75.56 23.86 34.01
CA PHE A 6 76.04 24.95 33.13
C PHE A 6 75.23 25.26 31.82
N LEU A 7 74.64 26.45 31.65
CA LEU A 7 75.16 27.81 31.32
C LEU A 7 74.82 28.18 29.85
N GLN A 8 74.26 29.37 29.60
CA GLN A 8 74.97 30.53 29.02
C GLN A 8 74.00 31.57 28.40
N SER A 9 74.47 32.80 28.45
CA SER A 9 73.87 34.10 28.16
C SER A 9 74.36 34.69 26.83
N GLU A 10 73.67 35.76 26.37
CA GLU A 10 74.13 36.87 25.49
C GLU A 10 73.95 36.81 23.92
N PRO A 11 73.94 37.94 23.16
CA PRO A 11 72.79 38.84 22.91
C PRO A 11 72.64 39.26 21.38
N PRO A 12 72.44 40.54 20.97
CA PRO A 12 71.24 41.10 20.32
C PRO A 12 71.39 41.45 18.81
N VAL A 13 70.29 41.69 18.09
CA VAL A 13 70.32 42.36 16.76
C VAL A 13 69.03 43.18 16.50
N GLU A 14 69.14 44.51 16.39
CA GLU A 14 68.25 45.37 15.58
C GLU A 14 68.75 45.39 14.13
N PRO A 15 67.84 45.54 13.14
CA PRO A 15 68.05 46.66 12.21
C PRO A 15 66.78 47.33 11.64
N HIS A 16 66.85 48.67 11.59
CA HIS A 16 66.41 49.61 10.54
C HIS A 16 65.37 49.21 9.47
N ASP A 17 64.23 49.92 9.50
CA ASP A 17 63.58 50.74 8.45
C ASP A 17 63.73 50.37 6.94
N THR A 18 62.61 50.08 6.24
CA THR A 18 62.06 50.87 5.10
C THR A 18 61.04 50.11 4.20
N ARG A 19 59.84 50.71 4.01
CA ARG A 19 58.85 50.61 2.88
C ARG A 19 57.95 49.34 2.78
N PRO A 20 56.81 49.34 2.03
CA PRO A 20 56.02 50.43 1.41
C PRO A 20 54.49 50.40 1.75
N ALA A 21 53.80 51.51 1.43
CA ALA A 21 52.36 51.72 1.61
C ALA A 21 51.48 50.63 0.96
N GLY A 22 50.61 50.02 1.77
CA GLY A 22 49.70 48.95 1.37
C GLY A 22 48.66 49.35 0.32
N ARG A 23 48.40 48.39 -0.57
CA ARG A 23 47.52 48.36 -1.76
C ARG A 23 46.06 48.85 -1.58
N ALA A 24 45.67 49.30 -0.39
CA ALA A 24 44.34 49.81 -0.09
C ALA A 24 44.09 51.24 -0.61
N ARG A 25 45.13 52.11 -0.64
CA ARG A 25 44.97 53.50 -1.09
C ARG A 25 44.90 53.67 -2.62
N GLN A 26 45.37 52.69 -3.40
CA GLN A 26 45.31 52.74 -4.87
C GLN A 26 43.92 52.41 -5.44
N ARG A 27 43.12 51.58 -4.76
CA ARG A 27 41.78 51.17 -5.23
C ARG A 27 40.72 52.27 -5.10
N ILE A 28 40.89 53.19 -4.14
CA ILE A 28 39.97 54.31 -3.91
C ILE A 28 40.20 55.44 -4.94
N ALA A 29 41.45 55.64 -5.39
CA ALA A 29 41.77 56.64 -6.41
C ALA A 29 41.26 56.26 -7.82
N GLN A 30 41.19 54.96 -8.13
CA GLN A 30 40.73 54.48 -9.44
C GLN A 30 39.21 54.60 -9.61
N ARG A 31 38.42 54.28 -8.55
CA ARG A 31 36.95 54.45 -8.56
C ARG A 31 36.48 55.91 -8.65
N LYS A 32 37.29 56.88 -8.20
CA LYS A 32 36.98 58.31 -8.34
C LYS A 32 37.26 58.86 -9.75
N ARG A 33 38.19 58.27 -10.50
CA ARG A 33 38.48 58.69 -11.88
C ARG A 33 37.45 58.17 -12.89
N GLU A 34 36.95 56.95 -12.72
CA GLU A 34 35.93 56.35 -13.60
C GLU A 34 34.53 56.98 -13.46
N ARG A 35 34.22 57.63 -12.33
CA ARG A 35 32.97 58.39 -12.15
C ARG A 35 33.00 59.79 -12.77
N SER A 36 34.18 60.35 -13.08
CA SER A 36 34.29 61.72 -13.63
C SER A 36 34.33 61.78 -15.16
N THR A 37 34.39 60.65 -15.85
CA THR A 37 34.49 60.55 -17.32
C THR A 37 33.21 60.13 -18.03
N LYS A 38 32.08 60.01 -17.30
CA LYS A 38 30.79 59.56 -17.88
C LYS A 38 29.74 60.67 -18.04
N ASP A 39 30.08 61.92 -17.70
CA ASP A 39 29.12 63.04 -17.61
C ASP A 39 29.39 64.18 -18.61
N SER A 40 29.97 63.86 -19.78
CA SER A 40 30.19 64.87 -20.83
C SER A 40 30.07 64.26 -22.22
N ARG A 41 28.84 64.20 -22.74
CA ARG A 41 28.55 64.22 -24.19
C ARG A 41 27.06 64.44 -24.45
N GLU A 42 26.77 65.56 -25.10
CA GLU A 42 25.46 65.98 -25.62
C GLU A 42 24.84 64.95 -26.60
N PRO A 43 23.51 64.95 -26.76
CA PRO A 43 22.82 63.99 -27.63
C PRO A 43 22.94 64.39 -29.11
N ALA A 44 23.82 63.71 -29.84
CA ALA A 44 23.88 63.80 -31.29
C ALA A 44 22.75 62.95 -31.94
N ARG A 45 21.95 63.63 -32.78
CA ARG A 45 20.91 63.09 -33.68
C ARG A 45 21.30 61.77 -34.33
N ARG A 46 20.51 60.71 -34.12
CA ARG A 46 20.51 59.52 -34.97
C ARG A 46 19.41 59.62 -36.03
N ARG A 47 19.86 59.67 -37.28
CA ARG A 47 19.07 59.42 -38.48
C ARG A 47 18.46 58.02 -38.41
N GLY A 48 17.24 57.91 -38.94
CA GLY A 48 16.43 56.71 -38.91
C GLY A 48 17.07 55.51 -39.59
N PHE A 49 16.73 54.35 -39.05
CA PHE A 49 16.58 53.14 -39.83
C PHE A 49 15.10 52.80 -39.81
N GLU A 50 14.55 52.68 -41.02
CA GLU A 50 13.20 52.25 -41.33
C GLU A 50 12.91 50.92 -40.63
N GLN A 51 11.95 50.94 -39.72
CA GLN A 51 11.33 49.69 -39.28
C GLN A 51 10.31 49.31 -40.36
N LEU A 52 10.72 48.38 -41.22
CA LEU A 52 9.85 47.63 -42.12
C LEU A 52 8.68 47.09 -41.28
N SER A 53 7.50 47.70 -41.48
CA SER A 53 6.25 47.19 -40.92
C SER A 53 5.93 45.87 -41.61
N PRO A 54 5.61 44.78 -40.89
CA PRO A 54 5.12 43.58 -41.53
C PRO A 54 3.81 43.90 -42.27
N ALA A 55 3.84 43.76 -43.59
CA ALA A 55 2.65 43.76 -44.42
C ALA A 55 1.81 42.53 -44.04
N GLY A 56 0.54 42.75 -43.67
CA GLY A 56 -0.41 41.68 -43.39
C GLY A 56 -0.87 41.57 -41.94
N GLY A 57 -1.14 42.69 -41.27
CA GLY A 57 -2.00 42.65 -40.08
C GLY A 57 -3.45 42.44 -40.52
N LEU A 58 -4.07 41.32 -40.13
CA LEU A 58 -5.52 41.16 -40.22
C LEU A 58 -6.18 42.37 -39.55
N ARG A 59 -6.92 43.18 -40.32
CA ARG A 59 -7.81 44.21 -39.77
C ARG A 59 -8.93 43.47 -39.04
N LEU A 60 -8.78 43.31 -37.74
CA LEU A 60 -9.90 42.95 -36.87
C LEU A 60 -10.97 44.05 -36.99
N PRO A 61 -12.26 43.70 -37.04
CA PRO A 61 -13.32 44.70 -37.02
C PRO A 61 -13.19 45.55 -35.75
N ASP A 62 -13.34 46.87 -35.86
CA ASP A 62 -13.39 47.77 -34.71
C ASP A 62 -14.68 47.50 -33.92
N PHE A 63 -14.67 46.50 -33.05
CA PHE A 63 -15.72 46.28 -32.07
C PHE A 63 -15.57 47.33 -30.97
N ARG A 64 -16.22 48.47 -31.17
CA ARG A 64 -16.40 49.48 -30.10
C ARG A 64 -17.43 48.95 -29.10
N LEU A 65 -17.00 48.04 -28.24
CA LEU A 65 -17.76 47.68 -27.04
C LEU A 65 -17.72 48.89 -26.09
N PRO A 66 -18.87 49.44 -25.65
CA PRO A 66 -18.87 50.48 -24.62
C PRO A 66 -18.07 49.97 -23.41
N ARG A 67 -17.32 50.87 -22.74
CA ARG A 67 -16.35 50.54 -21.68
C ARG A 67 -16.87 49.57 -20.62
N ASN A 68 -18.18 49.55 -20.40
CA ASN A 68 -18.88 48.68 -19.44
C ASN A 68 -19.04 47.22 -19.93
N GLN A 69 -19.06 46.98 -21.25
CA GLN A 69 -19.12 45.65 -21.87
C GLN A 69 -17.74 44.99 -21.99
N ILE A 70 -16.66 45.77 -21.99
CA ILE A 70 -15.28 45.25 -21.94
C ILE A 70 -15.04 44.51 -20.61
N TYR A 71 -15.51 45.07 -19.49
CA TYR A 71 -15.42 44.41 -18.19
C TYR A 71 -16.27 43.13 -18.12
N LEU A 72 -17.43 43.09 -18.76
CA LEU A 72 -18.27 41.89 -18.87
C LEU A 72 -17.59 40.81 -19.74
N ALA A 73 -16.93 41.19 -20.82
CA ALA A 73 -16.17 40.26 -21.67
C ALA A 73 -14.94 39.70 -20.93
N TYR A 74 -14.22 40.53 -20.17
CA TYR A 74 -13.11 40.06 -19.33
C TYR A 74 -13.60 39.18 -18.17
N ALA A 75 -14.72 39.53 -17.53
CA ALA A 75 -15.31 38.71 -16.48
C ALA A 75 -15.81 37.36 -17.01
N GLY A 76 -16.48 37.35 -18.17
CA GLY A 76 -16.91 36.12 -18.84
C GLY A 76 -15.73 35.26 -19.29
N GLY A 77 -14.68 35.87 -19.85
CA GLY A 77 -13.45 35.18 -20.23
C GLY A 77 -12.69 34.61 -19.04
N ALA A 78 -12.62 35.35 -17.92
CA ALA A 78 -12.01 34.87 -16.68
C ALA A 78 -12.81 33.71 -16.05
N LEU A 79 -14.14 33.78 -16.06
CA LEU A 79 -15.00 32.68 -15.59
C LEU A 79 -14.86 31.44 -16.46
N LEU A 80 -14.80 31.60 -17.79
CA LEU A 80 -14.58 30.49 -18.71
C LEU A 80 -13.18 29.88 -18.50
N PHE A 81 -12.15 30.71 -18.31
CA PHE A 81 -10.79 30.26 -18.04
C PHE A 81 -10.69 29.52 -16.70
N ILE A 82 -11.35 30.02 -15.65
CA ILE A 82 -11.45 29.32 -14.36
C ILE A 82 -12.21 28.00 -14.53
N ALA A 83 -13.32 27.97 -15.25
CA ALA A 83 -14.08 26.75 -15.50
C ALA A 83 -13.26 25.72 -16.29
N VAL A 84 -12.50 26.14 -17.29
CA VAL A 84 -11.57 25.29 -18.04
C VAL A 84 -10.43 24.80 -17.14
N ILE A 85 -9.85 25.66 -16.31
CA ILE A 85 -8.82 25.26 -15.34
C ILE A 85 -9.37 24.27 -14.32
N VAL A 86 -10.57 24.49 -13.78
CA VAL A 86 -11.23 23.56 -12.84
C VAL A 86 -11.58 22.25 -13.52
N PHE A 87 -12.02 22.28 -14.78
CA PHE A 87 -12.31 21.07 -15.56
C PHE A 87 -11.04 20.29 -15.88
N VAL A 88 -9.96 20.98 -16.27
CA VAL A 88 -8.66 20.37 -16.60
C VAL A 88 -7.95 19.88 -15.33
N LEU A 89 -7.93 20.66 -14.25
CA LEU A 89 -7.42 20.22 -12.94
C LEU A 89 -8.28 19.09 -12.37
N GLY A 90 -9.60 19.12 -12.55
CA GLY A 90 -10.50 18.05 -12.12
C GLY A 90 -10.28 16.75 -12.91
N ARG A 91 -9.90 16.84 -14.19
CA ARG A 91 -9.47 15.70 -15.02
C ARG A 91 -8.07 15.20 -14.68
N LEU A 92 -7.16 16.07 -14.24
CA LEU A 92 -5.77 15.72 -13.92
C LEU A 92 -5.58 15.27 -12.47
N ARG A 93 -6.52 15.60 -11.57
CA ARG A 93 -6.40 15.33 -10.13
C ARG A 93 -7.09 14.03 -9.67
N ASN A 94 -7.80 13.32 -10.55
CA ASN A 94 -8.70 12.25 -10.12
C ASN A 94 -8.44 10.84 -10.66
N ASP A 95 -7.36 10.60 -11.40
CA ASP A 95 -6.97 9.22 -11.68
C ASP A 95 -5.71 8.91 -10.86
N THR A 96 -5.87 8.84 -9.52
CA THR A 96 -4.99 7.95 -8.76
C THR A 96 -5.15 6.59 -9.42
N PRO A 97 -4.09 5.94 -9.92
CA PRO A 97 -4.22 4.63 -10.54
C PRO A 97 -5.03 3.74 -9.61
N GLU A 98 -6.14 3.21 -10.09
CA GLU A 98 -6.97 2.34 -9.26
C GLU A 98 -6.13 1.11 -8.90
N ARG A 99 -5.92 0.87 -7.60
CA ARG A 99 -5.16 -0.28 -7.11
C ARG A 99 -5.77 -1.56 -7.69
N PRO A 100 -4.99 -2.49 -8.26
CA PRO A 100 -5.55 -3.72 -8.81
C PRO A 100 -6.36 -4.52 -7.77
N PRO A 101 -7.42 -5.24 -8.19
CA PRO A 101 -8.42 -5.78 -7.27
C PRO A 101 -7.99 -7.01 -6.47
N ASN A 102 -6.95 -7.73 -6.90
CA ASN A 102 -6.63 -9.04 -6.34
C ASN A 102 -5.53 -8.97 -5.28
N ALA A 103 -5.47 -10.01 -4.45
CA ALA A 103 -4.53 -10.14 -3.35
C ALA A 103 -3.68 -11.42 -3.46
N ILE A 104 -2.56 -11.46 -2.74
CA ILE A 104 -1.70 -12.65 -2.65
C ILE A 104 -1.03 -12.75 -1.29
N TRP A 105 -0.84 -13.97 -0.79
CA TRP A 105 0.07 -14.25 0.32
C TRP A 105 1.47 -14.52 -0.21
N ILE A 106 2.46 -13.82 0.35
CA ILE A 106 3.88 -14.08 0.09
C ILE A 106 4.61 -14.47 1.37
N GLY A 107 5.53 -15.42 1.26
CA GLY A 107 6.18 -16.03 2.41
C GLY A 107 7.59 -15.54 2.67
N THR A 108 8.31 -16.34 3.46
CA THR A 108 9.70 -16.08 3.86
C THR A 108 10.68 -16.08 2.69
N GLU A 109 10.31 -16.70 1.56
CA GLU A 109 11.10 -16.69 0.32
C GLU A 109 11.31 -15.27 -0.21
N TRP A 110 10.44 -14.32 0.18
CA TRP A 110 10.59 -12.90 -0.13
C TRP A 110 11.06 -12.08 1.07
N THR A 111 10.47 -12.31 2.24
CA THR A 111 10.67 -11.39 3.38
C THR A 111 11.89 -11.71 4.25
N TYR A 112 12.38 -12.96 4.23
CA TYR A 112 13.55 -13.40 5.01
C TYR A 112 14.82 -13.55 4.16
N GLU A 113 14.73 -13.21 2.88
CA GLU A 113 15.83 -13.23 1.94
C GLU A 113 16.20 -11.81 1.50
N THR A 114 17.36 -11.67 0.86
CA THR A 114 17.79 -10.42 0.25
C THR A 114 17.77 -10.61 -1.26
N HIS A 115 17.04 -9.73 -1.94
CA HIS A 115 16.89 -9.75 -3.38
C HIS A 115 17.55 -8.54 -4.01
N ASP A 116 18.07 -8.70 -5.22
CA ASP A 116 18.48 -7.55 -6.01
C ASP A 116 17.27 -6.80 -6.57
N ASP A 117 17.51 -5.57 -6.99
CA ASP A 117 16.47 -4.68 -7.54
C ASP A 117 15.78 -5.28 -8.76
N GLN A 118 16.51 -6.03 -9.60
CA GLN A 118 15.96 -6.65 -10.80
C GLN A 118 14.95 -7.75 -10.45
N THR A 119 15.23 -8.54 -9.41
CA THR A 119 14.33 -9.59 -8.92
C THR A 119 13.03 -9.00 -8.39
N ILE A 120 13.11 -7.90 -7.62
CA ILE A 120 11.90 -7.22 -7.12
C ILE A 120 11.13 -6.54 -8.25
N GLU A 121 11.81 -5.89 -9.20
CA GLU A 121 11.14 -5.29 -10.38
C GLU A 121 10.42 -6.35 -11.21
N GLN A 122 11.00 -7.55 -11.36
CA GLN A 122 10.34 -8.68 -12.01
C GLN A 122 9.12 -9.12 -11.22
N LEU A 123 9.21 -9.33 -9.90
CA LEU A 123 8.07 -9.66 -9.04
C LEU A 123 6.93 -8.64 -9.21
N VAL A 124 7.25 -7.34 -9.20
CA VAL A 124 6.26 -6.28 -9.34
C VAL A 124 5.62 -6.28 -10.72
N THR A 125 6.41 -6.49 -11.78
CA THR A 125 5.89 -6.65 -13.15
C THR A 125 4.90 -7.81 -13.23
N ASP A 126 5.28 -8.91 -12.60
CA ASP A 126 4.51 -10.12 -12.46
C ASP A 126 3.19 -9.90 -11.72
N LEU A 127 3.21 -9.21 -10.58
CA LEU A 127 2.00 -8.88 -9.80
C LEU A 127 1.06 -7.95 -10.58
N ARG A 128 1.60 -6.91 -11.23
CA ARG A 128 0.82 -5.98 -12.07
C ARG A 128 0.14 -6.72 -13.22
N SER A 129 0.87 -7.60 -13.91
CA SER A 129 0.32 -8.39 -15.02
C SER A 129 -0.82 -9.33 -14.61
N ARG A 130 -0.88 -9.67 -13.32
CA ARG A 130 -1.87 -10.55 -12.70
C ARG A 130 -2.97 -9.78 -11.96
N GLU A 131 -2.97 -8.45 -12.10
CA GLU A 131 -3.90 -7.54 -11.43
C GLU A 131 -3.91 -7.71 -9.89
N ILE A 132 -2.75 -7.96 -9.29
CA ILE A 132 -2.59 -8.11 -7.84
C ILE A 132 -2.10 -6.80 -7.24
N GLY A 133 -2.92 -6.20 -6.38
CA GLY A 133 -2.68 -4.90 -5.74
C GLY A 133 -2.53 -4.96 -4.23
N THR A 134 -2.98 -6.04 -3.57
CA THR A 134 -2.77 -6.27 -2.13
C THR A 134 -1.80 -7.41 -1.91
N ILE A 135 -0.84 -7.22 -1.02
CA ILE A 135 0.16 -8.23 -0.69
C ILE A 135 0.16 -8.45 0.83
N TYR A 136 -0.15 -9.68 1.25
CA TYR A 136 0.00 -10.11 2.63
C TYR A 136 1.39 -10.74 2.79
N ALA A 137 2.34 -9.96 3.28
CA ALA A 137 3.74 -10.36 3.35
C ALA A 137 4.10 -10.90 4.73
N TRP A 138 4.55 -12.16 4.78
CA TRP A 138 4.89 -12.84 6.02
C TRP A 138 5.90 -12.05 6.85
N VAL A 139 5.55 -11.79 8.12
CA VAL A 139 6.47 -11.20 9.09
C VAL A 139 6.85 -12.19 10.17
N SER A 140 5.86 -12.77 10.88
CA SER A 140 6.12 -13.66 12.00
C SER A 140 4.84 -14.34 12.51
N TRP A 141 5.02 -15.31 13.40
CA TRP A 141 3.95 -15.85 14.25
C TRP A 141 4.38 -15.87 15.72
N LEU A 142 3.40 -15.74 16.62
CA LEU A 142 3.63 -15.78 18.06
C LEU A 142 3.69 -17.22 18.57
N GLN A 143 4.87 -17.62 19.05
CA GLN A 143 5.13 -18.99 19.50
C GLN A 143 4.48 -19.31 20.85
N PRO A 144 4.42 -20.60 21.26
CA PRO A 144 3.94 -21.02 22.59
C PRO A 144 4.69 -20.36 23.75
N ASP A 145 6.00 -20.14 23.58
CA ASP A 145 6.84 -19.42 24.56
C ASP A 145 6.67 -17.88 24.51
N GLU A 146 5.67 -17.42 23.76
CA GLU A 146 5.33 -16.02 23.53
C GLU A 146 6.46 -15.16 22.95
N THR A 147 7.38 -15.79 22.21
CA THR A 147 8.38 -15.12 21.39
C THR A 147 7.97 -15.11 19.92
N TRP A 148 8.38 -14.06 19.19
CA TRP A 148 8.13 -13.98 17.76
C TRP A 148 9.11 -14.86 16.97
N ARG A 149 8.59 -15.66 16.03
CA ARG A 149 9.44 -16.50 15.19
C ARG A 149 10.24 -15.65 14.20
N GLY A 150 11.55 -15.87 14.14
CA GLY A 150 12.39 -15.34 13.05
C GLY A 150 12.83 -13.88 13.24
N VAL A 151 12.93 -13.41 14.49
CA VAL A 151 13.44 -12.08 14.86
C VAL A 151 14.76 -11.71 14.17
N ASP A 152 15.65 -12.67 13.94
CA ASP A 152 16.95 -12.45 13.27
C ASP A 152 16.82 -12.00 11.80
N ASN A 153 15.62 -12.11 11.21
CA ASN A 153 15.35 -11.68 9.83
C ASN A 153 14.62 -10.33 9.75
N PHE A 154 14.27 -9.67 10.86
CA PHE A 154 13.47 -8.44 10.83
C PHE A 154 14.15 -7.29 10.08
N ASP A 155 15.49 -7.20 10.09
CA ASP A 155 16.20 -6.22 9.27
C ASP A 155 16.04 -6.49 7.76
N LYS A 156 15.92 -7.76 7.35
CA LYS A 156 15.62 -8.12 5.96
C LYS A 156 14.17 -7.84 5.60
N VAL A 157 13.23 -8.09 6.52
CA VAL A 157 11.82 -7.73 6.33
C VAL A 157 11.70 -6.23 6.07
N ARG A 158 12.34 -5.39 6.89
CA ARG A 158 12.36 -3.92 6.68
C ARG A 158 12.96 -3.56 5.33
N ALA A 159 14.10 -4.17 4.95
CA ALA A 159 14.74 -3.91 3.66
C ALA A 159 13.85 -4.32 2.47
N PHE A 160 13.14 -5.44 2.58
CA PHE A 160 12.17 -5.88 1.57
C PHE A 160 11.03 -4.87 1.44
N VAL A 161 10.44 -4.39 2.54
CA VAL A 161 9.36 -3.39 2.50
C VAL A 161 9.81 -2.11 1.80
N GLU A 162 10.97 -1.56 2.18
CA GLU A 162 11.53 -0.36 1.56
C GLU A 162 11.74 -0.57 0.04
N GLN A 163 12.35 -1.69 -0.33
CA GLN A 163 12.65 -2.02 -1.72
C GLN A 163 11.36 -2.23 -2.54
N PHE A 164 10.42 -3.01 -2.02
CA PHE A 164 9.16 -3.34 -2.69
C PHE A 164 8.30 -2.09 -2.93
N LYS A 165 8.10 -1.26 -1.89
CA LYS A 165 7.32 -0.02 -1.99
C LYS A 165 7.93 1.00 -2.95
N ARG A 166 9.25 0.98 -3.14
CA ARG A 166 9.92 1.81 -4.16
C ARG A 166 9.55 1.39 -5.59
N PHE A 167 9.35 0.10 -5.85
CA PHE A 167 9.00 -0.44 -7.18
C PHE A 167 7.48 -0.54 -7.41
N TYR A 168 6.69 -0.72 -6.35
CA TYR A 168 5.23 -0.86 -6.42
C TYR A 168 4.49 0.10 -5.45
N PRO A 169 4.67 1.43 -5.57
CA PRO A 169 4.14 2.41 -4.61
C PRO A 169 2.61 2.50 -4.57
N GLU A 170 1.91 2.01 -5.59
CA GLU A 170 0.45 1.99 -5.67
C GLU A 170 -0.19 0.71 -5.09
N SER A 171 0.61 -0.27 -4.68
CA SER A 171 0.13 -1.47 -3.99
C SER A 171 -0.11 -1.21 -2.50
N GLU A 172 -0.82 -2.12 -1.86
CA GLU A 172 -0.94 -2.18 -0.41
C GLU A 172 -0.16 -3.38 0.11
N LEU A 173 0.88 -3.11 0.90
CA LEU A 173 1.71 -4.14 1.53
C LEU A 173 1.35 -4.23 3.01
N LEU A 174 0.69 -5.33 3.40
CA LEU A 174 0.25 -5.57 4.77
C LEU A 174 1.16 -6.58 5.47
N ALA A 175 1.53 -6.26 6.72
CA ALA A 175 2.31 -7.15 7.57
C ALA A 175 1.48 -8.36 7.99
N TRP A 176 1.78 -9.54 7.44
CA TRP A 176 1.11 -10.77 7.82
C TRP A 176 1.67 -11.30 9.15
N ILE A 177 0.83 -11.21 10.18
CA ILE A 177 1.15 -11.59 11.57
C ILE A 177 0.21 -12.71 11.98
N SER A 178 0.77 -13.86 12.37
CA SER A 178 -0.03 -15.03 12.74
C SER A 178 -0.05 -15.30 14.26
N LEU A 179 -1.21 -15.72 14.75
CA LEU A 179 -1.44 -16.17 16.12
C LEU A 179 -2.24 -17.48 16.10
N PRO A 180 -1.58 -18.63 16.27
CA PRO A 180 -2.27 -19.86 16.65
C PRO A 180 -2.84 -19.69 18.07
N VAL A 181 -4.17 -19.77 18.23
CA VAL A 181 -4.83 -19.52 19.53
C VAL A 181 -4.86 -20.74 20.44
N ASP A 182 -4.66 -21.93 19.88
CA ASP A 182 -4.51 -23.19 20.61
C ASP A 182 -3.17 -23.82 20.23
N ASP A 183 -2.27 -23.95 21.21
CA ASP A 183 -0.97 -24.59 21.07
C ASP A 183 -0.87 -25.94 21.78
N GLY A 184 -2.01 -26.50 22.18
CA GLY A 184 -2.11 -27.74 22.93
C GLY A 184 -2.03 -27.56 24.45
N GLU A 185 -1.71 -26.36 24.95
CA GLU A 185 -1.78 -26.03 26.38
C GLU A 185 -3.07 -25.30 26.76
N GLY A 186 -3.79 -24.78 25.77
CA GLY A 186 -5.12 -24.18 25.94
C GLY A 186 -5.37 -23.04 24.97
N TYR A 187 -6.56 -22.46 25.09
CA TYR A 187 -6.94 -21.27 24.36
C TYR A 187 -6.20 -20.05 24.95
N ARG A 188 -5.50 -19.28 24.11
CA ARG A 188 -4.61 -18.18 24.52
C ARG A 188 -5.10 -16.79 24.17
N LEU A 189 -6.12 -16.68 23.32
CA LEU A 189 -6.60 -15.37 22.88
C LEU A 189 -7.38 -14.64 24.00
N ASP A 190 -7.81 -15.32 25.07
CA ASP A 190 -8.37 -14.69 26.27
C ASP A 190 -7.31 -14.09 27.22
N GLN A 191 -6.03 -14.31 26.96
CA GLN A 191 -4.94 -13.82 27.79
C GLN A 191 -4.55 -12.39 27.38
N THR A 192 -4.64 -11.47 28.34
CA THR A 192 -4.32 -10.05 28.09
C THR A 192 -2.88 -9.85 27.62
N ASP A 193 -1.91 -10.56 28.21
CA ASP A 193 -0.50 -10.45 27.83
C ASP A 193 -0.27 -10.88 26.37
N VAL A 194 -0.97 -11.93 25.90
CA VAL A 194 -0.92 -12.37 24.50
C VAL A 194 -1.50 -11.30 23.57
N GLN A 195 -2.65 -10.72 23.91
CA GLN A 195 -3.24 -9.63 23.12
C GLN A 195 -2.32 -8.41 23.08
N GLU A 196 -1.73 -8.02 24.21
CA GLU A 196 -0.79 -6.89 24.28
C GLU A 196 0.46 -7.12 23.40
N LYS A 197 0.98 -8.36 23.34
CA LYS A 197 2.11 -8.69 22.46
C LYS A 197 1.76 -8.54 20.98
N VAL A 198 0.58 -9.01 20.57
CA VAL A 198 0.12 -8.84 19.18
C VAL A 198 -0.11 -7.37 18.86
N VAL A 199 -0.69 -6.60 19.78
CA VAL A 199 -0.89 -5.15 19.63
C VAL A 199 0.43 -4.41 19.48
N GLN A 200 1.40 -4.66 20.35
CA GLN A 200 2.74 -4.05 20.29
C GLN A 200 3.46 -4.41 19.00
N PHE A 201 3.42 -5.69 18.61
CA PHE A 201 4.08 -6.12 17.38
C PHE A 201 3.44 -5.53 16.12
N SER A 202 2.10 -5.41 16.09
CA SER A 202 1.37 -4.73 15.03
C SER A 202 1.77 -3.26 14.90
N GLN A 203 2.01 -2.57 16.02
CA GLN A 203 2.54 -1.21 15.99
C GLN A 203 3.96 -1.16 15.44
N THR A 204 4.82 -2.10 15.83
CA THR A 204 6.21 -2.18 15.35
C THR A 204 6.26 -2.40 13.84
N THR A 205 5.46 -3.31 13.29
CA THR A 205 5.48 -3.57 11.84
C THR A 205 5.08 -2.35 11.03
N VAL A 206 4.10 -1.57 11.48
CA VAL A 206 3.70 -0.34 10.77
C VAL A 206 4.69 0.81 11.00
N ASN A 207 5.08 1.07 12.25
CA ASN A 207 5.89 2.25 12.58
C ASN A 207 7.38 2.09 12.26
N GLU A 208 7.93 0.87 12.38
CA GLU A 208 9.36 0.61 12.25
C GLU A 208 9.73 -0.20 11.01
N PHE A 209 8.82 -1.05 10.50
CA PHE A 209 9.04 -1.78 9.25
C PHE A 209 8.34 -1.11 8.06
N GLU A 210 7.56 -0.06 8.28
CA GLU A 210 6.93 0.80 7.27
C GLU A 210 5.93 0.10 6.34
N PHE A 211 5.30 -0.98 6.81
CA PHE A 211 4.14 -1.57 6.16
C PHE A 211 2.96 -0.57 6.09
N ASP A 212 2.09 -0.71 5.09
CA ASP A 212 0.90 0.15 4.94
C ASP A 212 -0.19 -0.18 6.00
N GLY A 213 -0.08 -1.37 6.60
CA GLY A 213 -0.99 -1.86 7.61
C GLY A 213 -0.63 -3.26 8.07
N VAL A 214 -1.56 -3.90 8.76
CA VAL A 214 -1.41 -5.27 9.26
C VAL A 214 -2.45 -6.20 8.64
N PHE A 215 -2.07 -7.46 8.47
CA PHE A 215 -2.95 -8.55 8.10
C PHE A 215 -2.86 -9.63 9.19
N LEU A 216 -3.88 -9.71 10.04
CA LEU A 216 -3.90 -10.64 11.15
C LEU A 216 -4.38 -12.01 10.70
N ASN A 217 -3.61 -13.06 11.00
CA ASN A 217 -4.07 -14.43 10.86
C ASN A 217 -4.18 -15.12 12.23
N VAL A 218 -5.37 -15.05 12.82
CA VAL A 218 -5.67 -15.64 14.13
C VAL A 218 -6.48 -16.91 13.90
N GLU A 219 -5.97 -18.06 14.33
CA GLU A 219 -6.59 -19.35 14.01
C GLU A 219 -6.50 -20.37 15.16
N PRO A 220 -7.57 -21.17 15.40
CA PRO A 220 -8.94 -20.99 14.89
C PRO A 220 -9.70 -19.82 15.54
N VAL A 221 -10.69 -19.27 14.86
CA VAL A 221 -11.65 -18.29 15.43
C VAL A 221 -13.08 -18.77 15.20
N TRP A 222 -13.85 -18.90 16.29
CA TRP A 222 -15.23 -19.37 16.25
C TRP A 222 -16.24 -18.23 16.24
N ASN A 223 -17.49 -18.55 15.91
CA ASN A 223 -18.58 -17.57 15.96
C ASN A 223 -18.76 -17.02 17.37
N GLY A 224 -18.90 -15.70 17.49
CA GLY A 224 -19.13 -15.04 18.77
C GLY A 224 -17.90 -14.97 19.68
N ASP A 225 -16.69 -15.11 19.13
CA ASP A 225 -15.45 -14.96 19.89
C ASP A 225 -15.18 -13.48 20.21
N ASP A 226 -15.62 -13.07 21.41
CA ASP A 226 -15.41 -11.70 21.91
C ASP A 226 -13.93 -11.33 22.07
N ASN A 227 -13.04 -12.30 22.27
CA ASN A 227 -11.61 -12.03 22.42
C ASN A 227 -10.98 -11.67 21.08
N PHE A 228 -11.43 -12.28 19.99
CA PHE A 228 -11.03 -11.88 18.64
C PHE A 228 -11.45 -10.44 18.32
N LEU A 229 -12.71 -10.07 18.61
CA LEU A 229 -13.18 -8.69 18.44
C LEU A 229 -12.43 -7.71 19.36
N SER A 230 -12.09 -8.15 20.58
CA SER A 230 -11.31 -7.35 21.53
C SER A 230 -9.88 -7.09 21.04
N LEU A 231 -9.21 -8.12 20.53
CA LEU A 231 -7.89 -8.00 19.94
C LEU A 231 -7.93 -7.02 18.75
N MET A 232 -8.89 -7.19 17.83
CA MET A 232 -8.98 -6.31 16.67
C MET A 232 -9.22 -4.85 17.05
N ARG A 233 -10.09 -4.59 18.04
CA ARG A 233 -10.30 -3.23 18.58
C ARG A 233 -9.02 -2.62 19.14
N GLN A 234 -8.24 -3.40 19.88
CA GLN A 234 -6.98 -2.92 20.46
C GLN A 234 -5.92 -2.67 19.40
N VAL A 235 -5.78 -3.56 18.41
CA VAL A 235 -4.87 -3.36 17.29
C VAL A 235 -5.27 -2.12 16.51
N ARG A 236 -6.55 -1.97 16.13
CA ARG A 236 -7.02 -0.77 15.42
C ARG A 236 -6.73 0.52 16.18
N ALA A 237 -6.94 0.54 17.49
CA ALA A 237 -6.68 1.70 18.33
C ALA A 237 -5.18 2.00 18.53
N SER A 238 -4.31 1.02 18.29
CA SER A 238 -2.87 1.13 18.46
C SER A 238 -2.17 1.61 17.19
N LEU A 239 -2.76 1.37 16.02
CA LEU A 239 -2.21 1.77 14.73
C LEU A 239 -2.34 3.29 14.46
N PRO A 240 -1.41 3.88 13.70
CA PRO A 240 -1.55 5.24 13.20
C PRO A 240 -2.85 5.45 12.41
N GLU A 241 -3.36 6.68 12.42
CA GLU A 241 -4.52 7.05 11.62
C GLU A 241 -4.24 6.83 10.12
N GLY A 242 -5.16 6.14 9.45
CA GLY A 242 -5.05 5.80 8.03
C GLY A 242 -4.28 4.51 7.72
N SER A 243 -3.70 3.83 8.72
CA SER A 243 -3.13 2.50 8.54
C SER A 243 -4.22 1.46 8.25
N LEU A 244 -3.93 0.57 7.30
CA LEU A 244 -4.84 -0.50 6.90
C LEU A 244 -4.85 -1.64 7.93
N MET A 245 -5.98 -2.32 8.04
CA MET A 245 -6.10 -3.54 8.83
C MET A 245 -6.96 -4.55 8.10
N GLY A 246 -6.33 -5.67 7.73
CA GLY A 246 -7.01 -6.84 7.21
C GLY A 246 -6.92 -8.02 8.18
N ALA A 247 -7.76 -9.03 7.95
CA ALA A 247 -7.63 -10.31 8.64
C ALA A 247 -7.98 -11.48 7.72
N ALA A 248 -7.35 -12.62 7.97
CA ALA A 248 -7.78 -13.90 7.41
C ALA A 248 -9.02 -14.36 8.17
N ILE A 249 -10.07 -14.69 7.42
CA ILE A 249 -11.38 -15.03 7.97
C ILE A 249 -11.67 -16.49 7.64
N PRO A 250 -12.02 -17.33 8.62
CA PRO A 250 -12.42 -18.69 8.35
C PRO A 250 -13.68 -18.71 7.45
N PRO A 251 -13.80 -19.70 6.56
CA PRO A 251 -15.02 -19.88 5.80
C PRO A 251 -16.15 -20.40 6.71
N ASP A 252 -17.38 -20.24 6.26
CA ASP A 252 -18.52 -20.95 6.83
C ASP A 252 -18.45 -22.43 6.41
N TRP A 253 -17.74 -23.24 7.19
CA TRP A 253 -17.47 -24.65 6.83
C TRP A 253 -18.72 -25.53 6.82
N SER A 254 -19.74 -25.23 7.63
CA SER A 254 -21.01 -25.98 7.67
C SER A 254 -22.21 -25.14 7.24
N PRO A 255 -22.32 -24.76 5.94
CA PRO A 255 -23.39 -23.90 5.43
C PRO A 255 -24.77 -24.30 5.94
N LEU A 256 -25.49 -23.35 6.52
CA LEU A 256 -26.84 -23.59 7.01
C LEU A 256 -27.82 -23.44 5.85
N ASN A 257 -28.72 -24.41 5.69
CA ASN A 257 -29.81 -24.35 4.70
C ASN A 257 -29.35 -24.22 3.24
N ALA A 258 -28.16 -24.70 2.91
CA ALA A 258 -27.72 -24.85 1.54
C ALA A 258 -27.73 -26.33 1.15
N ASP A 259 -28.09 -26.65 -0.09
CA ASP A 259 -27.94 -27.99 -0.67
C ASP A 259 -26.46 -28.27 -1.00
N ILE A 260 -25.58 -28.03 -0.02
CA ILE A 260 -24.13 -28.23 -0.09
C ILE A 260 -23.77 -29.32 0.93
N PRO A 261 -23.04 -30.37 0.54
CA PRO A 261 -22.59 -31.39 1.48
C PRO A 261 -21.73 -30.79 2.60
N VAL A 262 -21.95 -31.22 3.85
CA VAL A 262 -21.05 -30.92 4.97
C VAL A 262 -20.16 -32.15 5.19
N PRO A 263 -18.84 -32.05 4.99
CA PRO A 263 -17.94 -33.19 5.15
C PRO A 263 -17.95 -33.73 6.60
N PRO A 264 -17.75 -35.04 6.81
CA PRO A 264 -17.86 -35.67 8.14
C PRO A 264 -16.92 -35.11 9.21
N LEU A 265 -15.85 -34.42 8.80
CA LEU A 265 -14.81 -33.87 9.67
C LEU A 265 -15.13 -32.46 10.17
N ILE A 266 -16.12 -31.81 9.55
CA ILE A 266 -16.56 -30.47 9.94
C ILE A 266 -17.63 -30.61 10.99
N VAL A 267 -17.35 -30.09 12.19
CA VAL A 267 -18.34 -30.02 13.28
C VAL A 267 -19.46 -29.05 12.87
N PRO A 268 -20.74 -29.36 13.12
CA PRO A 268 -21.83 -28.39 12.93
C PRO A 268 -21.63 -27.12 13.77
N GLY A 269 -21.98 -25.96 13.23
CA GLY A 269 -21.88 -24.68 13.94
C GLY A 269 -20.59 -23.90 13.70
N THR A 270 -19.81 -24.32 12.70
CA THR A 270 -18.60 -23.64 12.19
C THR A 270 -18.93 -22.53 11.20
N VAL A 271 -20.04 -21.83 11.43
CA VAL A 271 -20.57 -20.74 10.62
C VAL A 271 -20.59 -19.49 11.47
N TRP A 272 -20.08 -18.38 10.94
CA TRP A 272 -20.26 -17.09 11.58
C TRP A 272 -21.68 -16.59 11.31
N ASP A 273 -22.40 -16.19 12.37
CA ASP A 273 -23.69 -15.54 12.18
C ASP A 273 -23.53 -14.15 11.55
N GLU A 274 -24.62 -13.62 11.01
CA GLU A 274 -24.63 -12.32 10.34
C GLU A 274 -24.09 -11.21 11.25
N SER A 275 -24.49 -11.19 12.53
CA SER A 275 -24.09 -10.16 13.47
C SER A 275 -22.61 -10.20 13.81
N TYR A 276 -22.01 -11.39 13.83
CA TYR A 276 -20.60 -11.58 14.07
C TYR A 276 -19.77 -11.17 12.85
N LYS A 277 -20.21 -11.55 11.63
CA LYS A 277 -19.61 -11.05 10.37
C LYS A 277 -19.60 -9.52 10.32
N GLN A 278 -20.72 -8.90 10.65
CA GLN A 278 -20.86 -7.45 10.73
C GLN A 278 -19.94 -6.81 11.77
N SER A 279 -19.84 -7.41 12.95
CA SER A 279 -18.98 -6.92 14.04
C SER A 279 -17.51 -6.96 13.66
N ALA A 280 -17.07 -8.02 12.96
CA ALA A 280 -15.72 -8.11 12.43
C ALA A 280 -15.47 -7.09 11.31
N ALA A 281 -16.41 -6.96 10.36
CA ALA A 281 -16.31 -6.03 9.24
C ALA A 281 -16.10 -4.58 9.72
N LEU A 282 -16.87 -4.12 10.73
CA LEU A 282 -16.75 -2.76 11.27
C LEU A 282 -15.36 -2.42 11.86
N LEU A 283 -14.49 -3.40 12.08
CA LEU A 283 -13.14 -3.23 12.61
C LEU A 283 -12.04 -3.33 11.54
N LEU A 284 -12.39 -3.86 10.36
CA LEU A 284 -11.45 -4.23 9.30
C LEU A 284 -11.69 -3.41 8.03
N ASP A 285 -10.60 -3.03 7.37
CA ASP A 285 -10.66 -2.45 6.03
C ASP A 285 -10.84 -3.55 4.98
N GLN A 286 -10.33 -4.76 5.24
CA GLN A 286 -10.44 -5.89 4.35
C GLN A 286 -10.62 -7.22 5.09
N MET A 287 -11.50 -8.07 4.58
CA MET A 287 -11.69 -9.45 5.03
C MET A 287 -11.27 -10.40 3.91
N ALA A 288 -10.26 -11.22 4.17
CA ALA A 288 -9.82 -12.27 3.25
C ALA A 288 -10.41 -13.61 3.71
N ILE A 289 -11.50 -14.03 3.07
CA ILE A 289 -12.18 -15.29 3.41
C ILE A 289 -11.34 -16.44 2.86
N MET A 290 -10.86 -17.31 3.75
CA MET A 290 -10.05 -18.48 3.44
C MET A 290 -10.93 -19.62 2.92
N SER A 291 -11.54 -19.43 1.76
CA SER A 291 -12.42 -20.39 1.09
C SER A 291 -11.66 -21.59 0.52
N TYR A 292 -10.99 -22.34 1.39
CA TYR A 292 -10.26 -23.59 1.14
C TYR A 292 -10.27 -24.45 2.41
N ASN A 293 -9.68 -25.64 2.35
CA ASN A 293 -9.83 -26.69 3.36
C ASN A 293 -11.30 -27.09 3.56
N SER A 294 -12.02 -27.22 2.45
CA SER A 294 -13.46 -27.50 2.48
C SER A 294 -13.74 -28.94 2.91
N GLY A 295 -12.86 -29.88 2.58
CA GLY A 295 -13.05 -31.33 2.75
C GLY A 295 -14.07 -31.94 1.77
N LEU A 296 -14.46 -31.20 0.73
CA LEU A 296 -15.41 -31.66 -0.29
C LEU A 296 -14.75 -32.63 -1.28
N SER A 297 -15.56 -33.48 -1.89
CA SER A 297 -15.07 -34.53 -2.81
C SER A 297 -15.42 -34.28 -4.28
N SER A 298 -16.04 -33.13 -4.61
CA SER A 298 -16.37 -32.78 -6.00
C SER A 298 -16.16 -31.29 -6.25
N SER A 299 -15.58 -30.95 -7.40
CA SER A 299 -15.32 -29.55 -7.78
C SER A 299 -16.63 -28.76 -7.91
N SER A 300 -17.74 -29.41 -8.30
CA SER A 300 -19.06 -28.77 -8.36
C SER A 300 -19.60 -28.38 -6.98
N ASP A 301 -19.44 -29.25 -5.99
CA ASP A 301 -19.86 -28.92 -4.62
C ASP A 301 -18.99 -27.81 -4.04
N TYR A 302 -17.68 -27.84 -4.33
CA TYR A 302 -16.76 -26.77 -3.94
C TYR A 302 -17.12 -25.43 -4.61
N THR A 303 -17.44 -25.42 -5.90
CA THR A 303 -17.94 -24.22 -6.59
C THR A 303 -19.20 -23.66 -5.91
N LEU A 304 -20.17 -24.50 -5.55
CA LEU A 304 -21.38 -24.08 -4.83
C LEU A 304 -21.05 -23.56 -3.42
N TRP A 305 -20.13 -24.22 -2.73
CA TRP A 305 -19.64 -23.83 -1.41
C TRP A 305 -18.96 -22.47 -1.43
N THR A 306 -18.05 -22.23 -2.37
CA THR A 306 -17.40 -20.93 -2.56
C THR A 306 -18.40 -19.84 -2.95
N ALA A 307 -19.38 -20.15 -3.80
CA ALA A 307 -20.46 -19.21 -4.13
C ALA A 307 -21.29 -18.82 -2.90
N TYR A 308 -21.56 -19.78 -2.01
CA TYR A 308 -22.21 -19.51 -0.72
C TYR A 308 -21.37 -18.58 0.16
N GLN A 309 -20.04 -18.78 0.25
CA GLN A 309 -19.15 -17.88 1.01
C GLN A 309 -19.27 -16.45 0.48
N VAL A 310 -19.13 -16.27 -0.83
CA VAL A 310 -19.17 -14.96 -1.48
C VAL A 310 -20.49 -14.25 -1.20
N LYS A 311 -21.59 -14.96 -1.43
CA LYS A 311 -22.94 -14.41 -1.25
C LYS A 311 -23.19 -14.00 0.20
N THR A 312 -22.93 -14.89 1.15
CA THR A 312 -23.33 -14.70 2.55
C THR A 312 -22.51 -13.63 3.26
N PHE A 313 -21.20 -13.54 3.00
CA PHE A 313 -20.38 -12.44 3.51
C PHE A 313 -20.75 -11.11 2.87
N ALA A 314 -20.96 -11.07 1.55
CA ALA A 314 -21.37 -9.85 0.87
C ALA A 314 -22.73 -9.33 1.37
N GLU A 315 -23.76 -10.18 1.45
CA GLU A 315 -25.09 -9.82 1.95
C GLU A 315 -25.06 -9.37 3.42
N ALA A 316 -24.30 -10.06 4.28
CA ALA A 316 -24.19 -9.70 5.70
C ALA A 316 -23.58 -8.30 5.90
N ILE A 317 -22.55 -7.96 5.14
CA ILE A 317 -21.88 -6.66 5.26
C ILE A 317 -22.70 -5.58 4.56
N ASP A 318 -23.32 -5.88 3.41
CA ASP A 318 -24.22 -4.95 2.71
C ASP A 318 -25.39 -4.48 3.59
N ALA A 319 -25.90 -5.36 4.45
CA ALA A 319 -26.97 -5.04 5.41
C ALA A 319 -26.60 -3.92 6.41
N LEU A 320 -25.30 -3.59 6.57
CA LEU A 320 -24.85 -2.42 7.34
C LEU A 320 -25.12 -1.08 6.65
N GLY A 321 -25.50 -1.09 5.36
CA GLY A 321 -25.80 0.09 4.58
C GLY A 321 -24.59 1.01 4.42
N SER A 322 -24.72 2.28 4.81
CA SER A 322 -23.62 3.26 4.69
C SER A 322 -22.42 2.97 5.61
N GLY A 323 -22.55 2.03 6.55
CA GLY A 323 -21.44 1.55 7.38
C GLY A 323 -20.58 0.48 6.71
N ALA A 324 -20.99 -0.03 5.55
CA ALA A 324 -20.25 -1.05 4.81
C ALA A 324 -19.07 -0.43 4.04
N THR A 325 -17.90 -0.37 4.68
CA THR A 325 -16.64 0.11 4.05
C THR A 325 -15.61 -0.98 3.85
N THR A 326 -15.83 -2.17 4.43
CA THR A 326 -14.91 -3.31 4.34
C THR A 326 -14.94 -3.94 2.95
N GLU A 327 -13.75 -4.14 2.39
CA GLU A 327 -13.57 -4.90 1.16
C GLU A 327 -13.53 -6.40 1.45
N LEU A 328 -14.15 -7.20 0.58
CA LEU A 328 -14.08 -8.66 0.64
C LEU A 328 -13.18 -9.20 -0.48
N VAL A 329 -12.32 -10.14 -0.12
CA VAL A 329 -11.60 -10.99 -1.08
C VAL A 329 -11.73 -12.45 -0.68
N PHE A 330 -11.70 -13.34 -1.68
CA PHE A 330 -11.93 -14.78 -1.48
C PHE A 330 -10.72 -15.59 -1.90
N GLY A 331 -10.30 -16.48 -1.01
CA GLY A 331 -9.12 -17.34 -1.15
C GLY A 331 -9.25 -18.31 -2.32
N MET A 332 -8.18 -18.40 -3.12
CA MET A 332 -7.95 -19.42 -4.14
C MET A 332 -6.74 -20.27 -3.72
N PRO A 333 -6.92 -21.54 -3.35
CA PRO A 333 -5.82 -22.41 -2.95
C PRO A 333 -4.99 -22.89 -4.14
N THR A 334 -3.68 -23.00 -3.95
CA THR A 334 -2.70 -23.54 -4.91
C THR A 334 -1.74 -24.55 -4.29
N TYR A 335 -2.01 -24.97 -3.04
CA TYR A 335 -1.16 -25.93 -2.35
C TYR A 335 -1.51 -27.36 -2.74
N GLU A 336 -0.53 -28.24 -2.54
CA GLU A 336 -0.64 -29.67 -2.84
C GLU A 336 -1.63 -30.39 -1.92
N ALA A 337 -2.02 -31.59 -2.33
CA ALA A 337 -3.01 -32.41 -1.62
C ALA A 337 -2.69 -32.57 -0.13
N GLU A 338 -3.67 -32.23 0.71
CA GLU A 338 -3.61 -32.37 2.16
C GLU A 338 -4.87 -33.10 2.67
N PRO A 339 -5.07 -34.36 2.25
CA PRO A 339 -6.28 -35.09 2.58
C PRO A 339 -6.34 -35.37 4.10
N PRO A 340 -7.54 -35.33 4.70
CA PRO A 340 -8.84 -35.18 4.05
C PRO A 340 -9.31 -33.72 3.87
N GLY A 341 -8.50 -32.72 4.23
CA GLY A 341 -8.91 -31.31 4.26
C GLY A 341 -8.92 -30.64 2.87
N HIS A 342 -7.95 -30.99 2.02
CA HIS A 342 -7.77 -30.37 0.70
C HIS A 342 -7.41 -31.40 -0.37
N ASP A 343 -8.07 -31.30 -1.53
CA ASP A 343 -7.77 -32.06 -2.75
C ASP A 343 -7.66 -31.08 -3.94
N PRO A 344 -6.48 -30.91 -4.56
CA PRO A 344 -6.28 -29.98 -5.67
C PRO A 344 -7.07 -30.34 -6.94
N LEU A 345 -7.62 -31.56 -7.05
CA LEU A 345 -8.56 -31.90 -8.13
C LEU A 345 -9.96 -31.31 -7.89
N VAL A 346 -10.28 -30.98 -6.65
CA VAL A 346 -11.56 -30.41 -6.21
C VAL A 346 -11.42 -28.90 -5.98
N GLU A 347 -10.47 -28.52 -5.13
CA GLU A 347 -10.17 -27.17 -4.65
C GLU A 347 -8.98 -26.61 -5.43
N ASN A 348 -9.24 -25.89 -6.52
CA ASN A 348 -8.21 -25.29 -7.35
C ASN A 348 -8.67 -23.93 -7.89
N MET A 349 -7.77 -23.24 -8.60
CA MET A 349 -8.06 -21.92 -9.15
C MET A 349 -9.28 -21.90 -10.07
N ALA A 350 -9.48 -22.91 -10.92
CA ALA A 350 -10.61 -22.94 -11.84
C ALA A 350 -11.94 -23.07 -11.09
N SER A 351 -12.07 -24.05 -10.20
CA SER A 351 -13.30 -24.28 -9.44
C SER A 351 -13.57 -23.16 -8.42
N ALA A 352 -12.52 -22.57 -7.83
CA ALA A 352 -12.61 -21.40 -6.97
C ALA A 352 -13.09 -20.17 -7.74
N ALA A 353 -12.52 -19.92 -8.92
CA ALA A 353 -12.95 -18.84 -9.78
C ALA A 353 -14.42 -19.01 -10.18
N ASP A 354 -14.85 -20.21 -10.64
CA ASP A 354 -16.25 -20.51 -10.95
C ASP A 354 -17.17 -20.22 -9.76
N GLY A 355 -16.75 -20.60 -8.55
CA GLY A 355 -17.51 -20.33 -7.33
C GLY A 355 -17.62 -18.85 -7.00
N ILE A 356 -16.53 -18.10 -7.10
CA ILE A 356 -16.52 -16.65 -6.87
C ILE A 356 -17.43 -15.94 -7.86
N ALA A 357 -17.33 -16.24 -9.16
CA ALA A 357 -18.19 -15.62 -10.18
C ALA A 357 -19.68 -15.94 -9.97
N LEU A 358 -20.00 -17.20 -9.65
CA LEU A 358 -21.36 -17.59 -9.32
C LEU A 358 -21.87 -16.85 -8.08
N GLY A 359 -21.05 -16.75 -7.04
CA GLY A 359 -21.38 -16.02 -5.81
C GLY A 359 -21.61 -14.53 -6.03
N LEU A 360 -20.78 -13.87 -6.86
CA LEU A 360 -20.97 -12.48 -7.27
C LEU A 360 -22.33 -12.28 -7.96
N GLN A 361 -22.69 -13.19 -8.88
CA GLN A 361 -23.99 -13.16 -9.54
C GLN A 361 -25.14 -13.31 -8.53
N GLN A 362 -24.99 -14.20 -7.55
CA GLN A 362 -26.01 -14.46 -6.52
C GLN A 362 -26.13 -13.32 -5.51
N ALA A 363 -25.05 -12.62 -5.20
CA ALA A 363 -25.01 -11.50 -4.25
C ALA A 363 -25.69 -10.22 -4.78
N GLY A 364 -25.89 -10.10 -6.10
CA GLY A 364 -26.54 -8.94 -6.71
C GLY A 364 -25.81 -7.63 -6.37
N GLU A 365 -26.51 -6.63 -5.83
CA GLU A 365 -25.93 -5.33 -5.47
C GLU A 365 -24.85 -5.43 -4.38
N ALA A 366 -24.92 -6.44 -3.51
CA ALA A 366 -23.92 -6.67 -2.47
C ALA A 366 -22.54 -7.02 -3.05
N ALA A 367 -22.48 -7.50 -4.31
CA ALA A 367 -21.25 -7.84 -5.01
C ALA A 367 -20.27 -6.66 -5.12
N ARG A 368 -20.73 -5.40 -5.01
CA ARG A 368 -19.85 -4.22 -5.03
C ARG A 368 -18.84 -4.16 -3.88
N LEU A 369 -19.07 -4.92 -2.80
CA LEU A 369 -18.16 -5.05 -1.66
C LEU A 369 -17.04 -6.05 -1.92
N VAL A 370 -17.20 -6.93 -2.91
CA VAL A 370 -16.20 -7.92 -3.28
C VAL A 370 -15.20 -7.28 -4.22
N ARG A 371 -13.98 -7.09 -3.73
CA ARG A 371 -12.92 -6.44 -4.50
C ARG A 371 -12.33 -7.39 -5.53
N GLY A 372 -12.03 -8.63 -5.15
CA GLY A 372 -11.38 -9.59 -6.03
C GLY A 372 -11.09 -10.94 -5.38
N ALA A 373 -10.13 -11.65 -5.95
CA ALA A 373 -9.64 -12.94 -5.44
C ALA A 373 -8.33 -12.78 -4.66
N ALA A 374 -8.05 -13.72 -3.76
CA ALA A 374 -6.81 -13.76 -2.99
C ALA A 374 -6.09 -15.09 -3.20
N ILE A 375 -4.90 -15.09 -3.81
CA ILE A 375 -4.18 -16.32 -4.15
C ILE A 375 -3.37 -16.81 -2.94
N TYR A 376 -3.69 -18.01 -2.44
CA TYR A 376 -2.97 -18.68 -1.35
C TYR A 376 -2.25 -19.93 -1.91
N ALA A 377 -0.94 -19.88 -2.18
CA ALA A 377 -0.02 -18.75 -1.96
C ALA A 377 1.17 -18.76 -2.94
N SER A 378 1.99 -17.69 -2.96
CA SER A 378 3.06 -17.54 -3.96
C SER A 378 4.04 -18.72 -4.02
N TRP A 379 4.41 -19.29 -2.86
CA TRP A 379 5.40 -20.37 -2.78
C TRP A 379 4.88 -21.74 -3.19
N THR A 380 3.56 -21.89 -3.33
CA THR A 380 2.93 -23.11 -3.86
C THR A 380 2.43 -22.93 -5.28
N THR A 381 2.34 -21.70 -5.78
CA THR A 381 1.73 -21.43 -7.09
C THR A 381 2.72 -21.64 -8.24
N ASP A 382 2.43 -22.61 -9.12
CA ASP A 382 3.24 -22.90 -10.29
C ASP A 382 2.75 -22.21 -11.59
N GLU A 383 3.49 -22.39 -12.69
CA GLU A 383 3.15 -21.80 -13.99
C GLU A 383 1.83 -22.31 -14.58
N GLN A 384 1.46 -23.57 -14.30
CA GLN A 384 0.20 -24.14 -14.75
C GLN A 384 -0.97 -23.49 -14.01
N GLU A 385 -0.81 -23.26 -12.72
CA GLU A 385 -1.81 -22.55 -11.91
C GLU A 385 -1.90 -21.08 -12.33
N TRP A 386 -0.78 -20.38 -12.56
CA TRP A 386 -0.85 -19.02 -13.11
C TRP A 386 -1.57 -18.93 -14.45
N ALA A 387 -1.38 -19.91 -15.34
CA ALA A 387 -2.13 -20.00 -16.58
C ALA A 387 -3.64 -20.23 -16.32
N GLN A 388 -3.99 -21.06 -15.33
CA GLN A 388 -5.39 -21.27 -14.92
C GLN A 388 -6.01 -20.00 -14.32
N TYR A 389 -5.29 -19.26 -13.49
CA TYR A 389 -5.73 -17.97 -12.95
C TYR A 389 -6.02 -16.98 -14.07
N GLN A 390 -5.08 -16.83 -15.01
CA GLN A 390 -5.25 -15.93 -16.13
C GLN A 390 -6.46 -16.32 -17.00
N GLN A 391 -6.63 -17.61 -17.29
CA GLN A 391 -7.74 -18.11 -18.10
C GLN A 391 -9.09 -18.01 -17.39
N SER A 392 -9.13 -18.35 -16.10
CA SER A 392 -10.37 -18.58 -15.36
C SER A 392 -10.81 -17.37 -14.54
N TRP A 393 -9.92 -16.40 -14.27
CA TRP A 393 -10.25 -15.22 -13.50
C TRP A 393 -10.06 -13.93 -14.30
N LEU A 394 -8.84 -13.67 -14.82
CA LEU A 394 -8.52 -12.38 -15.46
C LEU A 394 -9.19 -12.20 -16.82
N ASN A 395 -9.25 -13.26 -17.64
CA ASN A 395 -9.75 -13.19 -19.02
C ASN A 395 -11.26 -13.48 -19.15
N ARG A 396 -12.02 -13.36 -18.05
CA ARG A 396 -13.42 -13.76 -18.02
C ARG A 396 -14.39 -12.83 -18.72
#